data_AF-A0AAV1AYF9-F1
#
_entry.id   AF-A0AAV1AYF9-F1
#
_cell.length_a   1.000
_cell.length_b   1.000
_cell.length_c   1.000
_cell.angle_alpha   90.00
_cell.angle_beta   90.00
_cell.angle_gamma   90.00
#
_symmetry.space_group_name_H-M   'P 1'
#
loop_
_entity.id
_entity.type
_entity.pdbx_description
1 polymer ?
#
loop_
_entity_poly.entity_id
_entity_poly.type
_entity_poly.pdbx_seq_one_letter_code
_entity_poly.pdbx_strand_id
1 'polypeptide(L)'
;MSLKSNNLLSLLVPLAAIFASLYLINPNPQFFTTLSPSSIYFGRNHHHHHRPHRKHPDNENNDSVCDDFPPGIPPPNTNTTSYLCVDRKGCCNFTTVQQAVNAVPDFSFKRTIIWINSGFYYEKVTVPKTKPNITFQGQSYTSTAIAWNDTAKSANGTFYSGSVQVFASNFIAKNISFMNLAPIPAPGAEGAQAVAMRISGDQAEFRGCGFFGAQDTLHDDKGRHYFKDCYIQGSIDFIFGNARSLYENCQLVSIANPVPPGQKNINGAVTAHGRVSGDENTGYVFVNSTIGGNGRIWLGRAWRPYSRVIFAFTVMSDIIAPEGWNDFNDPTRDQTIFYGEYNCSGPGANVNTRAPYVQRLNDTQAFPFLSTSFIDGDLWLET
;
A
#
# COMPACT_ATOMS: atom_id res chain seq x y z
N MET A 1 25.96 -12.42 -33.01
CA MET A 1 26.61 -13.37 -32.07
C MET A 1 26.04 -13.10 -30.68
N SER A 2 25.15 -14.00 -30.23
CA SER A 2 24.57 -14.19 -28.88
C SER A 2 24.14 -12.96 -28.05
N LEU A 3 22.82 -12.69 -28.05
CA LEU A 3 22.11 -12.11 -26.91
C LEU A 3 21.96 -13.21 -25.83
N LYS A 4 22.60 -13.02 -24.67
CA LYS A 4 22.43 -13.92 -23.53
C LYS A 4 21.12 -13.60 -22.80
N SER A 5 20.28 -14.63 -22.70
CA SER A 5 19.09 -14.72 -21.85
C SER A 5 19.45 -14.47 -20.39
N ASN A 6 18.94 -13.39 -19.78
CA ASN A 6 19.05 -13.17 -18.33
C ASN A 6 17.94 -12.25 -17.77
N ASN A 7 16.73 -12.28 -18.34
CA ASN A 7 15.63 -11.38 -17.92
C ASN A 7 14.32 -12.07 -17.49
N LEU A 8 14.28 -13.40 -17.36
CA LEU A 8 13.07 -14.08 -16.86
C LEU A 8 13.03 -14.30 -15.35
N LEU A 9 14.17 -14.27 -14.64
CA LEU A 9 14.21 -14.49 -13.19
C LEU A 9 13.83 -13.25 -12.34
N SER A 10 13.82 -12.04 -12.91
CA SER A 10 13.47 -10.81 -12.16
C SER A 10 11.97 -10.57 -12.02
N LEU A 11 11.12 -11.34 -12.72
CA LEU A 11 9.66 -11.18 -12.70
C LEU A 11 8.94 -12.15 -11.74
N LEU A 12 9.61 -13.19 -11.25
CA LEU A 12 9.06 -14.17 -10.29
C LEU A 12 9.26 -13.76 -8.82
N VAL A 13 10.18 -12.84 -8.56
CA VAL A 13 10.53 -12.36 -7.21
C VAL A 13 9.47 -11.43 -6.57
N PRO A 14 8.74 -10.56 -7.31
CA PRO A 14 7.81 -9.60 -6.67
C PRO A 14 6.54 -10.25 -6.11
N LEU A 15 5.92 -11.20 -6.83
CA LEU A 15 4.76 -11.95 -6.33
C LEU A 15 5.13 -12.84 -5.14
N ALA A 16 6.28 -13.51 -5.21
CA ALA A 16 6.81 -14.27 -4.08
C ALA A 16 7.15 -13.35 -2.88
N ALA A 17 7.54 -12.09 -3.09
CA ALA A 17 7.77 -11.13 -2.02
C ALA A 17 6.46 -10.66 -1.35
N ILE A 18 5.36 -10.53 -2.10
CA ILE A 18 4.02 -10.28 -1.55
C ILE A 18 3.53 -11.49 -0.73
N PHE A 19 3.76 -12.71 -1.21
CA PHE A 19 3.41 -13.93 -0.47
C PHE A 19 4.35 -14.21 0.71
N ALA A 20 5.65 -13.92 0.60
CA ALA A 20 6.64 -14.13 1.65
C ALA A 20 6.54 -13.07 2.76
N SER A 21 6.18 -11.82 2.44
CA SER A 21 5.88 -10.80 3.45
C SER A 21 4.64 -11.19 4.27
N LEU A 22 3.60 -11.76 3.64
CA LEU A 22 2.45 -12.33 4.34
C LEU A 22 2.80 -13.55 5.21
N TYR A 23 3.71 -14.42 4.75
CA TYR A 23 4.12 -15.63 5.47
C TYR A 23 5.00 -15.34 6.70
N LEU A 24 5.79 -14.26 6.67
CA LEU A 24 6.65 -13.85 7.79
C LEU A 24 5.89 -13.17 8.95
N ILE A 25 4.63 -12.77 8.74
CA ILE A 25 3.83 -12.01 9.71
C ILE A 25 2.88 -12.93 10.52
N ASN A 26 2.60 -14.17 10.07
CA ASN A 26 1.67 -15.08 10.73
C ASN A 26 2.19 -16.53 10.78
N PRO A 27 2.87 -16.98 11.85
CA PRO A 27 3.49 -18.30 11.91
C PRO A 27 2.51 -19.43 12.24
N ASN A 28 1.19 -19.28 12.05
CA ASN A 28 0.22 -20.28 12.46
C ASN A 28 -0.63 -20.83 11.31
N PRO A 29 -0.24 -21.95 10.67
CA PRO A 29 -1.06 -22.64 9.69
C PRO A 29 -1.82 -23.79 10.38
N GLN A 30 -3.01 -23.51 10.91
CA GLN A 30 -3.99 -24.59 11.12
C GLN A 30 -4.88 -24.71 9.90
N PHE A 31 -4.32 -25.07 8.74
CA PHE A 31 -5.05 -25.75 7.67
C PHE A 31 -3.99 -26.36 6.74
N PHE A 32 -4.28 -27.57 6.23
CA PHE A 32 -3.42 -28.47 5.44
C PHE A 32 -2.57 -29.47 6.24
N THR A 33 -3.23 -30.46 6.81
CA THR A 33 -2.64 -31.79 7.00
C THR A 33 -2.91 -32.66 5.78
N THR A 34 -1.89 -33.45 5.46
CA THR A 34 -1.84 -34.71 4.69
C THR A 34 -1.30 -34.61 3.27
N LEU A 35 -0.01 -34.95 3.13
CA LEU A 35 0.48 -35.97 2.21
C LEU A 35 1.86 -36.44 2.73
N SER A 36 1.95 -37.73 3.02
CA SER A 36 3.10 -38.44 3.57
C SER A 36 4.21 -38.65 2.52
N PRO A 37 5.51 -38.66 2.89
CA PRO A 37 6.58 -39.07 2.01
C PRO A 37 6.90 -40.56 2.22
N SER A 38 6.71 -41.38 1.19
CA SER A 38 7.19 -42.76 1.19
C SER A 38 8.67 -42.82 0.82
N SER A 39 9.37 -43.65 1.58
CA SER A 39 10.81 -43.87 1.63
C SER A 39 11.45 -44.38 0.34
N ILE A 40 12.71 -43.99 0.11
CA ILE A 40 13.61 -44.52 -0.92
C ILE A 40 14.25 -45.80 -0.39
N TYR A 41 14.11 -46.91 -1.11
CA TYR A 41 14.94 -48.12 -0.95
C TYR A 41 15.72 -48.40 -2.23
N PHE A 42 17.02 -48.67 -2.07
CA PHE A 42 17.93 -49.15 -3.09
C PHE A 42 17.65 -50.63 -3.45
N GLY A 43 17.71 -50.97 -4.74
CA GLY A 43 17.71 -52.34 -5.22
C GLY A 43 18.08 -52.44 -6.71
N ARG A 44 19.13 -53.18 -7.02
CA ARG A 44 19.78 -53.31 -8.34
C ARG A 44 19.21 -54.51 -9.15
N ASN A 45 19.31 -54.37 -10.48
CA ASN A 45 19.44 -55.37 -11.55
C ASN A 45 18.21 -55.95 -12.31
N HIS A 46 18.24 -55.60 -13.61
CA HIS A 46 17.96 -56.36 -14.84
C HIS A 46 16.65 -57.16 -15.02
N HIS A 47 15.86 -56.78 -16.04
CA HIS A 47 15.69 -57.53 -17.30
C HIS A 47 14.87 -56.72 -18.32
N HIS A 48 15.28 -56.78 -19.59
CA HIS A 48 14.65 -56.12 -20.73
C HIS A 48 13.34 -56.83 -21.13
N HIS A 49 12.24 -56.07 -21.18
CA HIS A 49 11.09 -56.39 -22.03
C HIS A 49 10.52 -55.12 -22.66
N HIS A 50 10.52 -55.07 -23.99
CA HIS A 50 9.86 -54.04 -24.78
C HIS A 50 8.34 -54.16 -24.62
N ARG A 51 7.70 -53.10 -24.11
CA ARG A 51 6.26 -52.83 -24.27
C ARG A 51 6.09 -51.46 -24.91
N PRO A 52 5.15 -51.28 -25.85
CA PRO A 52 4.92 -50.00 -26.47
C PRO A 52 4.26 -49.05 -25.47
N HIS A 53 4.91 -47.92 -25.19
CA HIS A 53 4.32 -46.83 -24.43
C HIS A 53 3.14 -46.24 -25.24
N ARG A 54 1.92 -46.47 -24.76
CA ARG A 54 0.79 -45.58 -25.06
C ARG A 54 1.16 -44.20 -24.53
N LYS A 55 1.24 -43.21 -25.42
CA LYS A 55 1.27 -41.80 -25.06
C LYS A 55 0.05 -41.53 -24.18
N HIS A 56 0.28 -41.10 -22.95
CA HIS A 56 -0.71 -40.33 -22.21
C HIS A 56 -0.96 -39.04 -23.02
N PRO A 57 -2.21 -38.63 -23.24
CA PRO A 57 -2.46 -37.31 -23.80
C PRO A 57 -2.00 -36.30 -22.75
N ASP A 58 -1.04 -35.46 -23.14
CA ASP A 58 -0.74 -34.24 -22.41
C ASP A 58 -2.04 -33.44 -22.39
N ASN A 59 -2.66 -33.37 -21.21
CA ASN A 59 -3.73 -32.43 -20.96
C ASN A 59 -3.06 -31.07 -20.86
N GLU A 60 -2.71 -30.48 -22.01
CA GLU A 60 -2.48 -29.05 -22.12
C GLU A 60 -3.77 -28.41 -21.61
N ASN A 61 -3.76 -27.96 -20.36
CA ASN A 61 -4.73 -27.00 -19.87
C ASN A 61 -4.64 -25.82 -20.83
N ASN A 62 -5.56 -25.80 -21.78
CA ASN A 62 -5.77 -24.72 -22.71
C ASN A 62 -6.49 -23.60 -21.95
N ASP A 63 -5.90 -23.17 -20.83
CA ASP A 63 -6.28 -21.93 -20.17
C ASP A 63 -5.99 -20.86 -21.20
N SER A 64 -7.05 -20.33 -21.83
CA SER A 64 -6.88 -19.32 -22.85
C SER A 64 -6.14 -18.15 -22.21
N VAL A 65 -5.25 -17.53 -22.99
CA VAL A 65 -4.39 -16.42 -22.55
C VAL A 65 -5.18 -15.31 -21.84
N CYS A 66 -6.50 -15.23 -22.13
CA CYS A 66 -7.47 -14.24 -21.67
C CYS A 66 -8.50 -14.75 -20.63
N ASP A 67 -8.35 -15.96 -20.07
CA ASP A 67 -9.35 -16.57 -19.16
C ASP A 67 -9.26 -16.06 -17.71
N ASP A 68 -8.35 -15.14 -17.42
CA ASP A 68 -8.17 -14.56 -16.09
C ASP A 68 -9.13 -13.40 -15.79
N PHE A 69 -10.00 -12.99 -16.73
CA PHE A 69 -11.06 -12.01 -16.49
C PHE A 69 -12.36 -12.69 -16.01
N PRO A 70 -13.06 -12.11 -15.02
CA PRO A 70 -14.43 -12.52 -14.74
C PRO A 70 -15.32 -12.33 -15.99
N PRO A 71 -16.21 -13.28 -16.30
CA PRO A 71 -17.10 -13.17 -17.45
C PRO A 71 -17.93 -11.88 -17.42
N GLY A 72 -18.08 -11.21 -18.58
CA GLY A 72 -18.92 -10.02 -18.71
C GLY A 72 -18.27 -8.70 -18.25
N ILE A 73 -16.94 -8.68 -18.05
CA ILE A 73 -16.17 -7.48 -17.75
C ILE A 73 -15.36 -7.05 -18.99
N PRO A 74 -15.27 -5.74 -19.29
CA PRO A 74 -16.00 -4.64 -18.67
C PRO A 74 -17.49 -4.67 -19.07
N PRO A 75 -18.41 -4.25 -18.17
CA PRO A 75 -19.81 -4.09 -18.51
C PRO A 75 -20.01 -2.96 -19.55
N PRO A 76 -21.17 -2.90 -20.23
CA PRO A 76 -21.46 -1.84 -21.19
C PRO A 76 -21.57 -0.47 -20.51
N ASN A 77 -21.22 0.58 -21.26
CA ASN A 77 -21.33 1.97 -20.81
C ASN A 77 -22.78 2.37 -20.50
N THR A 78 -22.93 3.31 -19.56
CA THR A 78 -24.21 3.93 -19.20
C THR A 78 -24.17 5.45 -19.41
N ASN A 79 -25.29 6.12 -19.09
CA ASN A 79 -25.33 7.58 -19.13
C ASN A 79 -24.44 8.25 -18.08
N THR A 80 -24.10 7.55 -17.00
CA THR A 80 -23.31 8.10 -15.88
C THR A 80 -21.92 7.48 -15.76
N THR A 81 -21.71 6.28 -16.32
CA THR A 81 -20.47 5.51 -16.16
C THR A 81 -19.94 5.01 -17.49
N SER A 82 -18.64 5.16 -17.72
CA SER A 82 -17.92 4.55 -18.84
C SER A 82 -16.95 3.50 -18.32
N TYR A 83 -16.67 2.47 -19.11
CA TYR A 83 -15.77 1.39 -18.75
C TYR A 83 -14.66 1.25 -19.77
N LEU A 84 -13.42 1.16 -19.29
CA LEU A 84 -12.24 0.80 -20.07
C LEU A 84 -11.63 -0.47 -19.47
N CYS A 85 -10.95 -1.26 -20.30
CA CYS A 85 -10.26 -2.46 -19.84
C CYS A 85 -8.77 -2.41 -20.19
N VAL A 86 -7.94 -2.84 -19.23
CA VAL A 86 -6.50 -2.96 -19.35
C VAL A 86 -6.08 -4.40 -19.10
N ASP A 87 -5.42 -5.01 -20.08
CA ASP A 87 -4.80 -6.32 -19.94
C ASP A 87 -3.44 -6.36 -20.63
N ARG A 88 -2.39 -6.67 -19.87
CA ARG A 88 -1.01 -6.68 -20.36
C ARG A 88 -0.74 -7.74 -21.43
N LYS A 89 -1.61 -8.76 -21.55
CA LYS A 89 -1.50 -9.83 -22.55
C LYS A 89 -2.25 -9.48 -23.86
N GLY A 90 -2.92 -8.32 -23.92
CA GLY A 90 -3.60 -7.84 -25.12
C GLY A 90 -5.04 -8.33 -25.27
N CYS A 91 -5.65 -8.85 -24.20
CA CYS A 91 -7.04 -9.32 -24.21
C CYS A 91 -8.07 -8.17 -24.09
N CYS A 92 -7.60 -6.93 -23.92
CA CYS A 92 -8.41 -5.72 -23.80
C CYS A 92 -7.91 -4.59 -24.70
N ASN A 93 -8.68 -3.50 -24.77
CA ASN A 93 -8.39 -2.32 -25.59
C ASN A 93 -7.07 -1.63 -25.26
N PHE A 94 -6.56 -1.81 -24.03
CA PHE A 94 -5.30 -1.24 -23.58
C PHE A 94 -4.42 -2.31 -22.96
N THR A 95 -3.11 -2.18 -23.16
CA THR A 95 -2.10 -3.05 -22.55
C THR A 95 -1.41 -2.42 -21.35
N THR A 96 -1.52 -1.09 -21.21
CA THR A 96 -0.98 -0.34 -20.08
C THR A 96 -2.06 0.53 -19.43
N VAL A 97 -1.88 0.80 -18.14
CA VAL A 97 -2.82 1.63 -17.35
C VAL A 97 -2.77 3.08 -17.81
N GLN A 98 -1.58 3.62 -18.12
CA GLN A 98 -1.46 5.00 -18.59
C GLN A 98 -2.19 5.24 -19.92
N GLN A 99 -2.21 4.26 -20.83
CA GLN A 99 -2.97 4.38 -22.09
C GLN A 99 -4.47 4.51 -21.82
N ALA A 100 -5.03 3.72 -20.90
CA ALA A 100 -6.42 3.83 -20.52
C ALA A 100 -6.73 5.18 -19.83
N VAL A 101 -5.85 5.67 -18.95
CA VAL A 101 -5.99 7.01 -18.36
C VAL A 101 -6.01 8.10 -19.43
N ASN A 102 -5.13 8.01 -20.43
CA ASN A 102 -5.06 8.99 -21.53
C ASN A 102 -6.35 9.00 -22.38
N ALA A 103 -7.03 7.86 -22.50
CA ALA A 103 -8.27 7.72 -23.26
C ALA A 103 -9.50 8.30 -22.55
N VAL A 104 -9.45 8.52 -21.22
CA VAL A 104 -10.55 9.16 -20.49
C VAL A 104 -10.68 10.62 -20.93
N PRO A 105 -11.87 11.12 -21.31
CA PRO A 105 -12.05 12.52 -21.66
C PRO A 105 -11.70 13.47 -20.51
N ASP A 106 -11.08 14.62 -20.83
CA ASP A 106 -10.85 15.67 -19.85
C ASP A 106 -12.19 16.28 -19.38
N PHE A 107 -12.22 16.64 -18.10
CA PHE A 107 -13.33 17.28 -17.37
C PHE A 107 -14.64 16.49 -17.45
N SER A 108 -14.54 15.15 -17.57
CA SER A 108 -15.70 14.27 -17.62
C SER A 108 -16.51 14.31 -16.31
N PHE A 109 -17.80 14.59 -16.43
CA PHE A 109 -18.76 14.41 -15.34
C PHE A 109 -19.17 12.95 -15.15
N LYS A 110 -18.93 12.08 -16.15
CA LYS A 110 -19.14 10.63 -16.02
C LYS A 110 -17.99 10.00 -15.27
N ARG A 111 -18.30 9.05 -14.37
CA ARG A 111 -17.28 8.18 -13.78
C ARG A 111 -16.72 7.25 -14.84
N THR A 112 -15.40 7.16 -14.97
CA THR A 112 -14.76 6.17 -15.84
C THR A 112 -14.08 5.11 -15.01
N ILE A 113 -14.60 3.88 -15.07
CA ILE A 113 -14.04 2.72 -14.39
C ILE A 113 -13.07 2.01 -15.33
N ILE A 114 -11.80 2.05 -14.97
CA ILE A 114 -10.72 1.33 -15.64
C ILE A 114 -10.54 0.00 -14.93
N TRP A 115 -11.04 -1.08 -15.55
CA TRP A 115 -10.83 -2.44 -15.11
C TRP A 115 -9.43 -2.90 -15.49
N ILE A 116 -8.63 -3.23 -14.48
CA ILE A 116 -7.22 -3.61 -14.63
C ILE A 116 -7.11 -5.09 -14.29
N ASN A 117 -6.73 -5.91 -15.27
CA ASN A 117 -6.63 -7.35 -15.10
C ASN A 117 -5.62 -7.75 -14.02
N SER A 118 -5.67 -9.01 -13.57
CA SER A 118 -4.59 -9.57 -12.76
C SER A 118 -3.27 -9.51 -13.53
N GLY A 119 -2.22 -9.02 -12.87
CA GLY A 119 -0.93 -8.80 -13.50
C GLY A 119 -0.06 -7.79 -12.79
N PHE A 120 1.21 -7.82 -13.17
CA PHE A 120 2.22 -6.86 -12.73
C PHE A 120 2.50 -5.86 -13.86
N TYR A 121 2.10 -4.61 -13.65
CA TYR A 121 2.21 -3.51 -14.61
C TYR A 121 3.39 -2.62 -14.22
N TYR A 122 4.53 -2.81 -14.90
CA TYR A 122 5.74 -2.06 -14.63
C TYR A 122 5.76 -0.75 -15.45
N GLU A 123 5.12 0.28 -14.94
CA GLU A 123 4.95 1.58 -15.59
C GLU A 123 4.76 2.70 -14.55
N LYS A 124 5.08 3.95 -14.92
CA LYS A 124 4.63 5.12 -14.18
C LYS A 124 3.25 5.54 -14.66
N VAL A 125 2.35 5.82 -13.72
CA VAL A 125 1.00 6.31 -14.02
C VAL A 125 0.78 7.68 -13.40
N THR A 126 0.30 8.62 -14.19
CA THR A 126 -0.17 9.93 -13.74
C THR A 126 -1.63 10.12 -14.13
N VAL A 127 -2.48 10.35 -13.14
CA VAL A 127 -3.88 10.76 -13.32
C VAL A 127 -3.96 12.27 -13.16
N PRO A 128 -3.99 13.04 -14.26
CA PRO A 128 -3.91 14.49 -14.21
C PRO A 128 -5.17 15.11 -13.60
N LYS A 129 -5.04 16.33 -13.05
CA LYS A 129 -6.16 17.09 -12.47
C LYS A 129 -7.33 17.27 -13.43
N THR A 130 -7.06 17.29 -14.75
CA THR A 130 -8.07 17.42 -15.79
C THR A 130 -8.97 16.20 -15.93
N LYS A 131 -8.69 15.06 -15.28
CA LYS A 131 -9.46 13.82 -15.45
C LYS A 131 -10.11 13.37 -14.13
N PRO A 132 -11.10 14.12 -13.59
CA PRO A 132 -11.81 13.73 -12.38
C PRO A 132 -12.62 12.46 -12.57
N ASN A 133 -13.10 11.86 -11.47
CA ASN A 133 -14.05 10.73 -11.47
C ASN A 133 -13.49 9.45 -12.15
N ILE A 134 -12.19 9.19 -12.07
CA ILE A 134 -11.61 7.92 -12.51
C ILE A 134 -11.64 6.91 -11.37
N THR A 135 -12.02 5.67 -11.67
CA THR A 135 -11.88 4.52 -10.79
C THR A 135 -10.88 3.53 -11.37
N PHE A 136 -9.88 3.13 -10.60
CA PHE A 136 -9.08 1.95 -10.87
C PHE A 136 -9.68 0.75 -10.15
N GLN A 137 -10.04 -0.27 -10.90
CA GLN A 137 -10.62 -1.50 -10.37
C GLN A 137 -9.72 -2.67 -10.74
N GLY A 138 -8.92 -3.15 -9.78
CA GLY A 138 -8.18 -4.42 -9.89
C GLY A 138 -9.02 -5.62 -9.45
N GLN A 139 -8.45 -6.81 -9.54
CA GLN A 139 -9.10 -8.03 -9.05
C GLN A 139 -8.81 -8.33 -7.58
N SER A 140 -7.58 -8.07 -7.14
CA SER A 140 -7.13 -8.18 -5.75
C SER A 140 -5.83 -7.40 -5.58
N TYR A 141 -5.58 -6.86 -4.38
CA TYR A 141 -4.28 -6.24 -4.08
C TYR A 141 -3.13 -7.27 -4.14
N THR A 142 -3.41 -8.57 -4.06
CA THR A 142 -2.39 -9.62 -4.19
C THR A 142 -2.13 -10.08 -5.62
N SER A 143 -3.00 -9.74 -6.58
CA SER A 143 -2.91 -10.22 -7.98
C SER A 143 -2.77 -9.11 -9.02
N THR A 144 -3.21 -7.88 -8.73
CA THR A 144 -3.10 -6.72 -9.61
C THR A 144 -2.21 -5.67 -8.97
N ALA A 145 -1.11 -5.30 -9.64
CA ALA A 145 -0.17 -4.30 -9.12
C ALA A 145 0.40 -3.38 -10.21
N ILE A 146 0.50 -2.09 -9.90
CA ILE A 146 1.25 -1.10 -10.69
C ILE A 146 2.54 -0.78 -9.93
N ALA A 147 3.67 -0.87 -10.61
CA ALA A 147 4.96 -0.72 -9.98
C ALA A 147 5.95 0.11 -10.81
N TRP A 148 6.78 0.87 -10.09
CA TRP A 148 7.98 1.51 -10.63
C TRP A 148 9.12 1.41 -9.61
N ASN A 149 10.25 2.08 -9.83
CA ASN A 149 11.42 1.98 -8.95
C ASN A 149 12.21 3.29 -8.79
N ASP A 150 11.58 4.44 -9.01
CA ASP A 150 12.26 5.73 -8.86
C ASP A 150 12.57 6.01 -7.39
N THR A 151 13.77 6.56 -7.16
CA THR A 151 14.15 7.21 -5.91
C THR A 151 14.07 8.72 -6.07
N ALA A 152 14.10 9.48 -4.97
CA ALA A 152 14.21 10.93 -5.02
C ALA A 152 15.44 11.36 -5.84
N LYS A 153 16.56 10.64 -5.74
CA LYS A 153 17.76 10.91 -6.53
C LYS A 153 17.53 10.69 -8.03
N SER A 154 16.91 9.59 -8.44
CA SER A 154 16.66 9.32 -9.86
C SER A 154 15.58 10.21 -10.47
N ALA A 155 14.61 10.63 -9.66
CA ALA A 155 13.49 11.46 -10.09
C ALA A 155 13.68 12.97 -9.87
N ASN A 156 14.85 13.39 -9.34
CA ASN A 156 15.14 14.79 -8.98
C ASN A 156 14.18 15.38 -7.91
N GLY A 157 13.81 14.56 -6.93
CA GLY A 157 13.03 14.92 -5.76
C GLY A 157 12.02 13.83 -5.36
N THR A 158 11.75 13.70 -4.06
CA THR A 158 10.79 12.74 -3.51
C THR A 158 9.43 12.83 -4.20
N PHE A 159 8.96 14.05 -4.44
CA PHE A 159 7.65 14.33 -5.02
C PHE A 159 7.45 13.79 -6.44
N TYR A 160 8.54 13.57 -7.18
CA TYR A 160 8.53 13.06 -8.55
C TYR A 160 8.77 11.55 -8.63
N SER A 161 9.17 10.92 -7.51
CA SER A 161 9.48 9.47 -7.44
C SER A 161 8.24 8.57 -7.44
N GLY A 162 7.03 9.14 -7.34
CA GLY A 162 5.77 8.41 -7.29
C GLY A 162 5.60 7.47 -8.48
N SER A 163 5.41 6.18 -8.19
CA SER A 163 5.08 5.15 -9.20
C SER A 163 3.70 5.43 -9.80
N VAL A 164 2.73 5.77 -8.94
CA VAL A 164 1.44 6.33 -9.34
C VAL A 164 1.24 7.70 -8.70
N GLN A 165 0.82 8.69 -9.50
CA GLN A 165 0.55 10.05 -9.05
C GLN A 165 -0.87 10.47 -9.44
N VAL A 166 -1.70 10.78 -8.45
CA VAL A 166 -3.10 11.18 -8.64
C VAL A 166 -3.29 12.63 -8.26
N PHE A 167 -3.62 13.45 -9.25
CA PHE A 167 -3.95 14.87 -9.09
C PHE A 167 -5.45 15.15 -9.33
N ALA A 168 -6.19 14.17 -9.84
CA ALA A 168 -7.62 14.23 -10.10
C ALA A 168 -8.45 14.14 -8.82
N SER A 169 -9.56 14.87 -8.77
CA SER A 169 -10.55 14.73 -7.71
C SER A 169 -11.49 13.53 -7.94
N ASN A 170 -12.13 13.03 -6.88
CA ASN A 170 -13.08 11.91 -6.94
C ASN A 170 -12.47 10.61 -7.48
N PHE A 171 -11.15 10.46 -7.33
CA PHE A 171 -10.45 9.26 -7.73
C PHE A 171 -10.78 8.11 -6.78
N ILE A 172 -11.00 6.92 -7.33
CA ILE A 172 -11.26 5.72 -6.53
C ILE A 172 -10.27 4.63 -6.97
N ALA A 173 -9.69 3.90 -6.02
CA ALA A 173 -9.01 2.64 -6.31
C ALA A 173 -9.59 1.51 -5.46
N LYS A 174 -9.80 0.36 -6.09
CA LYS A 174 -10.32 -0.85 -5.44
C LYS A 174 -9.49 -2.06 -5.83
N ASN A 175 -9.12 -2.87 -4.84
CA ASN A 175 -8.53 -4.20 -5.02
C ASN A 175 -7.29 -4.20 -5.95
N ILE A 176 -6.38 -3.25 -5.76
CA ILE A 176 -5.16 -3.11 -6.55
C ILE A 176 -4.01 -2.65 -5.66
N SER A 177 -2.79 -2.97 -6.05
CA SER A 177 -1.58 -2.54 -5.36
C SER A 177 -0.78 -1.49 -6.11
N PHE A 178 -0.18 -0.58 -5.36
CA PHE A 178 0.75 0.44 -5.82
C PHE A 178 2.11 0.19 -5.18
N MET A 179 3.16 0.07 -5.97
CA MET A 179 4.47 -0.36 -5.49
C MET A 179 5.59 0.54 -5.97
N ASN A 180 6.54 0.85 -5.09
CA ASN A 180 7.87 1.30 -5.47
C ASN A 180 8.90 0.23 -5.08
N LEU A 181 9.62 -0.28 -6.06
CA LEU A 181 10.58 -1.38 -5.92
C LEU A 181 12.01 -0.92 -5.61
N ALA A 182 12.22 0.37 -5.32
CA ALA A 182 13.50 0.83 -4.84
C ALA A 182 13.91 0.05 -3.57
N PRO A 183 15.20 -0.29 -3.42
CA PRO A 183 15.66 -1.07 -2.28
C PRO A 183 15.48 -0.31 -0.97
N ILE A 184 15.31 -1.05 0.13
CA ILE A 184 15.29 -0.44 1.48
C ILE A 184 16.61 0.32 1.68
N PRO A 185 16.55 1.63 2.00
CA PRO A 185 17.76 2.43 2.15
C PRO A 185 18.56 2.04 3.39
N ALA A 186 19.88 2.15 3.30
CA ALA A 186 20.74 2.14 4.47
C ALA A 186 20.46 3.39 5.33
N PRO A 187 20.64 3.33 6.66
CA PRO A 187 20.51 4.50 7.52
C PRO A 187 21.39 5.67 7.02
N GLY A 188 20.78 6.85 6.85
CA GLY A 188 21.47 8.06 6.38
C GLY A 188 21.70 8.14 4.86
N ALA A 189 21.16 7.22 4.06
CA ALA A 189 21.28 7.29 2.61
C ALA A 189 20.59 8.56 2.05
N GLU A 190 21.35 9.33 1.26
CA GLU A 190 20.84 10.55 0.63
C GLU A 190 20.03 10.25 -0.64
N GLY A 191 18.84 10.87 -0.74
CA GLY A 191 17.99 10.80 -1.93
C GLY A 191 17.34 9.43 -2.17
N ALA A 192 17.23 8.59 -1.14
CA ALA A 192 16.73 7.22 -1.25
C ALA A 192 15.23 7.07 -1.00
N GLN A 193 14.51 8.16 -0.71
CA GLN A 193 13.05 8.19 -0.62
C GLN A 193 12.42 7.66 -1.91
N ALA A 194 11.36 6.86 -1.82
CA ALA A 194 10.81 6.18 -2.99
C ALA A 194 9.30 5.97 -2.86
N VAL A 195 8.54 6.85 -3.51
CA VAL A 195 7.08 6.92 -3.37
C VAL A 195 6.40 5.85 -4.23
N ALA A 196 5.56 5.02 -3.63
CA ALA A 196 4.69 4.09 -4.34
C ALA A 196 3.47 4.83 -4.91
N MET A 197 2.80 5.64 -4.07
CA MET A 197 1.68 6.44 -4.50
C MET A 197 1.72 7.86 -3.93
N ARG A 198 1.47 8.85 -4.78
CA ARG A 198 1.23 10.24 -4.38
C ARG A 198 -0.20 10.64 -4.69
N ILE A 199 -0.89 11.23 -3.71
CA ILE A 199 -2.30 11.65 -3.84
C ILE A 199 -2.42 13.12 -3.45
N SER A 200 -2.78 13.95 -4.43
CA SER A 200 -2.88 15.41 -4.28
C SER A 200 -4.23 15.97 -4.77
N GLY A 201 -5.11 15.08 -5.25
CA GLY A 201 -6.47 15.40 -5.68
C GLY A 201 -7.47 15.13 -4.57
N ASP A 202 -8.41 16.05 -4.36
CA ASP A 202 -9.39 15.97 -3.27
C ASP A 202 -10.42 14.85 -3.47
N GLN A 203 -10.96 14.31 -2.37
CA GLN A 203 -12.02 13.29 -2.38
C GLN A 203 -11.57 11.97 -3.02
N ALA A 204 -10.41 11.46 -2.62
CA ALA A 204 -9.88 10.19 -3.11
C ALA A 204 -10.19 9.03 -2.17
N GLU A 205 -10.62 7.91 -2.72
CA GLU A 205 -11.00 6.70 -1.98
C GLU A 205 -10.16 5.49 -2.38
N PHE A 206 -9.76 4.70 -1.38
CA PHE A 206 -9.00 3.47 -1.54
C PHE A 206 -9.67 2.37 -0.72
N ARG A 207 -10.08 1.27 -1.37
CA ARG A 207 -10.70 0.11 -0.69
C ARG A 207 -9.99 -1.19 -1.04
N GLY A 208 -9.58 -1.96 -0.04
CA GLY A 208 -8.90 -3.23 -0.29
C GLY A 208 -7.61 -3.08 -1.10
N CYS A 209 -6.93 -1.94 -1.01
CA CYS A 209 -5.72 -1.64 -1.78
C CYS A 209 -4.45 -1.96 -1.00
N GLY A 210 -3.37 -2.20 -1.73
CA GLY A 210 -2.04 -2.43 -1.17
C GLY A 210 -1.06 -1.31 -1.54
N PHE A 211 -0.22 -0.90 -0.60
CA PHE A 211 0.81 0.13 -0.79
C PHE A 211 2.15 -0.42 -0.33
N PHE A 212 3.09 -0.58 -1.26
CA PHE A 212 4.36 -1.25 -1.01
C PHE A 212 5.53 -0.34 -1.34
N GLY A 213 6.35 -0.04 -0.34
CA GLY A 213 7.61 0.66 -0.51
C GLY A 213 8.47 0.50 0.72
N ALA A 214 9.49 1.35 0.84
CA ALA A 214 10.35 1.44 2.01
C ALA A 214 10.17 2.83 2.65
N GLN A 215 11.11 3.74 2.42
CA GLN A 215 11.00 5.11 2.89
C GLN A 215 10.04 5.91 1.99
N ASP A 216 9.15 6.68 2.61
CA ASP A 216 8.19 7.59 1.94
C ASP A 216 7.20 6.85 1.01
N THR A 217 6.71 5.67 1.41
CA THR A 217 5.84 4.82 0.57
C THR A 217 4.57 5.51 0.05
N LEU A 218 3.79 6.11 0.94
CA LEU A 218 2.53 6.77 0.64
C LEU A 218 2.66 8.27 0.88
N HIS A 219 2.77 9.04 -0.19
CA HIS A 219 2.73 10.50 -0.15
C HIS A 219 1.28 10.97 -0.21
N ASP A 220 0.64 10.97 0.95
CA ASP A 220 -0.69 11.49 1.20
C ASP A 220 -0.65 13.03 1.30
N ASP A 221 -0.36 13.66 0.15
CA ASP A 221 0.12 15.03 -0.06
C ASP A 221 -0.89 16.09 0.41
N LYS A 222 -2.09 16.11 -0.19
CA LYS A 222 -3.14 17.07 0.17
C LYS A 222 -4.51 16.62 -0.33
N GLY A 223 -5.57 17.12 0.29
CA GLY A 223 -6.96 16.77 -0.01
C GLY A 223 -7.61 15.99 1.12
N ARG A 224 -8.86 15.56 0.89
CA ARG A 224 -9.61 14.67 1.78
C ARG A 224 -9.60 13.26 1.22
N HIS A 225 -9.08 12.31 1.98
CA HIS A 225 -8.95 10.94 1.50
C HIS A 225 -9.49 9.91 2.48
N TYR A 226 -9.93 8.78 1.94
CA TYR A 226 -10.45 7.67 2.71
C TYR A 226 -9.76 6.38 2.28
N PHE A 227 -9.15 5.69 3.24
CA PHE A 227 -8.52 4.40 3.07
C PHE A 227 -9.28 3.39 3.92
N LYS A 228 -9.86 2.37 3.30
CA LYS A 228 -10.59 1.31 3.99
C LYS A 228 -10.01 -0.05 3.64
N ASP A 229 -9.81 -0.90 4.63
CA ASP A 229 -9.37 -2.30 4.43
C ASP A 229 -8.05 -2.38 3.65
N CYS A 230 -7.17 -1.38 3.80
CA CYS A 230 -5.94 -1.27 3.04
C CYS A 230 -4.75 -1.87 3.78
N TYR A 231 -3.80 -2.42 3.02
CA TYR A 231 -2.50 -2.85 3.51
C TYR A 231 -1.44 -1.80 3.11
N ILE A 232 -0.70 -1.27 4.08
CA ILE A 232 0.33 -0.24 3.85
C ILE A 232 1.61 -0.69 4.53
N GLN A 233 2.69 -0.83 3.76
CA GLN A 233 4.00 -1.17 4.32
C GLN A 233 5.09 -0.15 4.00
N GLY A 234 6.05 -0.01 4.90
CA GLY A 234 7.25 0.78 4.66
C GLY A 234 8.18 0.84 5.87
N SER A 235 9.17 1.72 5.85
CA SER A 235 10.17 1.85 6.91
C SER A 235 10.09 3.21 7.60
N ILE A 236 10.69 4.24 7.00
CA ILE A 236 10.73 5.61 7.52
C ILE A 236 9.65 6.43 6.82
N ASP A 237 8.86 7.16 7.61
CA ASP A 237 7.84 8.12 7.14
C ASP A 237 6.91 7.53 6.06
N PHE A 238 6.54 6.26 6.21
CA PHE A 238 5.92 5.55 5.10
C PHE A 238 4.50 6.02 4.78
N ILE A 239 3.90 6.85 5.63
CA ILE A 239 2.73 7.69 5.33
C ILE A 239 3.09 9.16 5.67
N PHE A 240 3.16 10.03 4.67
CA PHE A 240 3.59 11.42 4.89
C PHE A 240 2.87 12.39 3.95
N GLY A 241 2.90 13.69 4.29
CA GLY A 241 2.17 14.72 3.56
C GLY A 241 1.30 15.58 4.49
N ASN A 242 0.34 16.32 3.93
CA ASN A 242 -0.54 17.25 4.66
C ASN A 242 -2.03 17.04 4.32
N ALA A 243 -2.45 15.85 3.93
CA ALA A 243 -3.88 15.57 3.69
C ALA A 243 -4.70 15.52 5.00
N ARG A 244 -6.03 15.54 4.82
CA ARG A 244 -7.06 15.25 5.84
C ARG A 244 -7.60 13.85 5.54
N SER A 245 -7.09 12.84 6.21
CA SER A 245 -7.33 11.45 5.80
C SER A 245 -7.80 10.57 6.94
N LEU A 246 -8.78 9.72 6.63
CA LEU A 246 -9.25 8.66 7.51
C LEU A 246 -8.79 7.31 6.97
N TYR A 247 -8.06 6.58 7.80
CA TYR A 247 -7.60 5.22 7.57
C TYR A 247 -8.40 4.28 8.48
N GLU A 248 -9.38 3.58 7.91
CA GLU A 248 -10.27 2.68 8.64
C GLU A 248 -9.92 1.22 8.34
N ASN A 249 -9.80 0.40 9.38
CA ASN A 249 -9.52 -1.02 9.27
C ASN A 249 -8.27 -1.34 8.41
N CYS A 250 -7.22 -0.52 8.54
CA CYS A 250 -6.00 -0.68 7.76
C CYS A 250 -4.95 -1.50 8.53
N GLN A 251 -4.08 -2.19 7.78
CA GLN A 251 -2.92 -2.88 8.30
C GLN A 251 -1.66 -2.09 7.96
N LEU A 252 -0.96 -1.59 8.99
CA LEU A 252 0.26 -0.81 8.86
C LEU A 252 1.45 -1.69 9.23
N VAL A 253 2.31 -2.00 8.27
CA VAL A 253 3.39 -2.98 8.44
C VAL A 253 4.76 -2.33 8.24
N SER A 254 5.55 -2.30 9.31
CA SER A 254 6.93 -1.85 9.20
C SER A 254 7.83 -2.95 8.65
N ILE A 255 8.63 -2.59 7.63
CA ILE A 255 9.70 -3.42 7.09
C ILE A 255 11.08 -2.90 7.47
N ALA A 256 11.16 -2.05 8.50
CA ALA A 256 12.44 -1.59 9.04
C ALA A 256 13.29 -2.79 9.50
N ASN A 257 14.62 -2.64 9.45
CA ASN A 257 15.52 -3.71 9.85
C ASN A 257 15.29 -4.10 11.32
N PRO A 258 15.30 -5.39 11.70
CA PRO A 258 15.21 -5.79 13.11
C PRO A 258 16.28 -5.09 13.96
N VAL A 259 15.89 -4.64 15.15
CA VAL A 259 16.82 -4.01 16.10
C VAL A 259 17.28 -5.07 17.11
N PRO A 260 18.60 -5.30 17.29
CA PRO A 260 19.08 -6.29 18.25
C PRO A 260 18.61 -6.00 19.69
N PRO A 261 18.37 -7.04 20.52
CA PRO A 261 18.02 -6.86 21.92
C PRO A 261 19.00 -5.93 22.65
N GLY A 262 18.47 -4.98 23.42
CA GLY A 262 19.25 -3.99 24.18
C GLY A 262 19.61 -2.73 23.40
N GLN A 263 19.47 -2.71 22.06
CA GLN A 263 19.60 -1.48 21.28
C GLN A 263 18.31 -0.66 21.31
N LYS A 264 18.48 0.67 21.29
CA LYS A 264 17.37 1.65 21.35
C LYS A 264 17.26 2.52 20.09
N ASN A 265 18.03 2.20 19.05
CA ASN A 265 18.04 2.98 17.81
C ASN A 265 16.66 2.90 17.14
N ILE A 266 16.10 4.07 16.84
CA ILE A 266 14.87 4.17 16.07
C ILE A 266 15.22 4.11 14.59
N ASN A 267 14.54 3.26 13.84
CA ASN A 267 14.83 3.02 12.43
C ASN A 267 13.59 2.97 11.53
N GLY A 268 12.46 3.44 12.04
CA GLY A 268 11.25 3.62 11.25
C GLY A 268 10.28 4.60 11.92
N ALA A 269 9.32 5.04 11.13
CA ALA A 269 8.21 5.86 11.58
C ALA A 269 7.00 5.58 10.69
N VAL A 270 5.84 5.37 11.29
CA VAL A 270 4.60 5.14 10.54
C VAL A 270 4.20 6.41 9.79
N THR A 271 4.16 7.54 10.51
CA THR A 271 3.67 8.80 9.94
C THR A 271 4.68 9.95 10.00
N ALA A 272 4.59 10.85 9.03
CA ALA A 272 5.24 12.15 9.06
C ALA A 272 4.28 13.24 8.55
N HIS A 273 3.34 13.64 9.40
CA HIS A 273 2.31 14.62 9.03
C HIS A 273 2.87 16.04 9.02
N GLY A 274 2.57 16.77 7.95
CA GLY A 274 3.19 18.01 7.53
C GLY A 274 2.30 19.24 7.65
N ARG A 275 1.37 19.29 8.61
CA ARG A 275 0.55 20.48 8.87
C ARG A 275 1.38 21.67 9.38
N VAL A 276 1.20 22.82 8.74
CA VAL A 276 2.06 24.00 8.91
C VAL A 276 1.44 25.05 9.82
N SER A 277 0.11 25.15 9.90
CA SER A 277 -0.57 26.12 10.76
C SER A 277 -1.80 25.56 11.47
N GLY A 278 -2.21 26.24 12.54
CA GLY A 278 -3.44 25.93 13.28
C GLY A 278 -4.72 26.15 12.47
N ASP A 279 -4.67 26.95 11.40
CA ASP A 279 -5.82 27.26 10.54
C ASP A 279 -6.12 26.15 9.52
N GLU A 280 -5.14 25.29 9.21
CA GLU A 280 -5.34 24.14 8.34
C GLU A 280 -6.21 23.10 9.04
N ASN A 281 -7.22 22.52 8.37
CA ASN A 281 -7.99 21.42 8.94
C ASN A 281 -7.51 20.05 8.41
N THR A 282 -6.21 19.80 8.43
CA THR A 282 -5.57 18.58 7.91
C THR A 282 -5.11 17.66 9.04
N GLY A 283 -4.92 16.38 8.78
CA GLY A 283 -4.58 15.40 9.83
C GLY A 283 -4.76 13.97 9.35
N TYR A 284 -4.04 13.05 9.97
CA TYR A 284 -4.25 11.61 9.76
C TYR A 284 -4.98 11.01 10.94
N VAL A 285 -6.04 10.26 10.68
CA VAL A 285 -6.75 9.50 11.70
C VAL A 285 -6.80 8.04 11.31
N PHE A 286 -6.36 7.16 12.21
CA PHE A 286 -6.41 5.72 12.04
C PHE A 286 -7.43 5.15 13.02
N VAL A 287 -8.43 4.43 12.50
CA VAL A 287 -9.52 3.84 13.29
C VAL A 287 -9.56 2.34 13.04
N ASN A 288 -9.69 1.54 14.10
CA ASN A 288 -9.77 0.08 14.04
C ASN A 288 -8.63 -0.58 13.24
N SER A 289 -7.45 0.02 13.27
CA SER A 289 -6.30 -0.40 12.46
C SER A 289 -5.32 -1.24 13.27
N THR A 290 -4.30 -1.79 12.62
CA THR A 290 -3.23 -2.56 13.27
C THR A 290 -1.86 -2.03 12.87
N ILE A 291 -0.90 -2.10 13.79
CA ILE A 291 0.51 -1.74 13.54
C ILE A 291 1.42 -2.90 13.95
N GLY A 292 2.15 -3.42 12.96
CA GLY A 292 2.97 -4.63 13.06
C GLY A 292 4.27 -4.53 12.28
N GLY A 293 5.02 -5.64 12.26
CA GLY A 293 6.22 -5.79 11.43
C GLY A 293 7.51 -5.84 12.23
N ASN A 294 8.56 -5.23 11.69
CA ASN A 294 9.92 -5.30 12.23
C ASN A 294 10.46 -3.93 12.67
N GLY A 295 11.59 -3.97 13.37
CA GLY A 295 12.35 -2.78 13.76
C GLY A 295 11.92 -2.19 15.09
N ARG A 296 12.31 -0.93 15.31
CA ARG A 296 11.92 -0.13 16.47
C ARG A 296 11.51 1.25 15.95
N ILE A 297 10.23 1.55 16.03
CA ILE A 297 9.63 2.64 15.25
C ILE A 297 8.82 3.60 16.11
N TRP A 298 8.63 4.81 15.59
CA TRP A 298 7.62 5.73 16.09
C TRP A 298 6.28 5.55 15.37
N LEU A 299 5.19 5.84 16.07
CA LEU A 299 3.86 6.08 15.50
C LEU A 299 3.88 7.29 14.55
N GLY A 300 4.69 8.30 14.86
CA GLY A 300 4.87 9.41 13.95
C GLY A 300 5.95 10.38 14.38
N ARG A 301 6.34 11.22 13.43
CA ARG A 301 7.18 12.38 13.70
C ARG A 301 6.70 13.67 13.04
N ALA A 302 6.96 14.80 13.69
CA ALA A 302 6.43 16.09 13.27
C ALA A 302 7.22 16.65 12.10
N TRP A 303 6.83 16.35 10.87
CA TRP A 303 7.48 16.93 9.70
C TRP A 303 7.29 18.46 9.63
N ARG A 304 6.20 18.97 10.22
CA ARG A 304 5.90 20.40 10.37
C ARG A 304 5.33 20.73 11.75
N PRO A 305 5.35 22.02 12.19
CA PRO A 305 5.08 22.39 13.58
C PRO A 305 3.68 22.08 14.11
N TYR A 306 2.66 21.95 13.26
CA TYR A 306 1.27 21.68 13.67
C TYR A 306 0.82 20.25 13.32
N SER A 307 1.78 19.33 13.16
CA SER A 307 1.55 17.92 12.85
C SER A 307 0.41 17.32 13.67
N ARG A 308 -0.56 16.68 13.00
CA ARG A 308 -1.76 16.13 13.64
C ARG A 308 -2.01 14.69 13.21
N VAL A 309 -1.88 13.76 14.16
CA VAL A 309 -2.09 12.33 13.95
C VAL A 309 -2.84 11.74 15.14
N ILE A 310 -3.86 10.93 14.87
CA ILE A 310 -4.66 10.26 15.87
C ILE A 310 -4.70 8.76 15.56
N PHE A 311 -4.41 7.93 16.56
CA PHE A 311 -4.69 6.49 16.53
C PHE A 311 -5.84 6.17 17.49
N ALA A 312 -6.90 5.57 16.97
CA ALA A 312 -8.09 5.18 17.72
C ALA A 312 -8.37 3.68 17.52
N PHE A 313 -8.63 2.96 18.60
CA PHE A 313 -8.93 1.51 18.57
C PHE A 313 -7.88 0.69 17.79
N THR A 314 -6.63 1.15 17.83
CA THR A 314 -5.55 0.55 17.05
C THR A 314 -4.78 -0.47 17.89
N VAL A 315 -4.55 -1.66 17.33
CA VAL A 315 -3.72 -2.68 17.97
C VAL A 315 -2.26 -2.48 17.57
N MET A 316 -1.37 -2.32 18.54
CA MET A 316 0.05 -2.00 18.33
C MET A 316 0.94 -3.12 18.88
N SER A 317 1.79 -3.69 18.02
CA SER A 317 2.84 -4.63 18.41
C SER A 317 4.00 -3.94 19.16
N ASP A 318 4.92 -4.72 19.72
CA ASP A 318 6.02 -4.26 20.58
C ASP A 318 7.17 -3.56 19.85
N ILE A 319 7.06 -3.40 18.52
CA ILE A 319 7.99 -2.60 17.72
C ILE A 319 7.86 -1.10 17.99
N ILE A 320 6.75 -0.65 18.59
CA ILE A 320 6.52 0.75 18.93
C ILE A 320 7.44 1.14 20.09
N ALA A 321 8.28 2.15 19.87
CA ALA A 321 9.14 2.66 20.92
C ALA A 321 8.33 3.22 22.10
N PRO A 322 8.80 3.12 23.35
CA PRO A 322 8.05 3.57 24.53
C PRO A 322 7.57 5.03 24.46
N GLU A 323 8.42 5.92 23.94
CA GLU A 323 8.11 7.34 23.73
C GLU A 323 7.02 7.55 22.65
N GLY A 324 6.85 6.59 21.74
CA GLY A 324 5.83 6.52 20.70
C GLY A 324 5.98 7.52 19.56
N TRP A 325 6.42 8.74 19.85
CA TRP A 325 6.35 9.88 18.94
C TRP A 325 7.61 10.74 19.00
N ASN A 326 7.92 11.47 17.93
CA ASN A 326 9.02 12.43 17.91
C ASN A 326 8.58 13.77 17.30
N ASP A 327 8.70 14.84 18.03
CA ASP A 327 8.45 16.23 17.60
C ASP A 327 9.52 16.78 16.63
N PHE A 328 10.43 15.93 16.14
CA PHE A 328 11.67 16.30 15.44
C PHE A 328 12.75 16.87 16.37
N ASN A 329 12.66 16.58 17.67
CA ASN A 329 13.52 17.11 18.74
C ASN A 329 13.47 18.64 18.80
N ASP A 330 12.28 19.21 18.67
CA ASP A 330 12.03 20.65 18.61
C ASP A 330 10.90 21.00 19.60
N PRO A 331 11.25 21.27 20.88
CA PRO A 331 10.28 21.49 21.95
C PRO A 331 9.35 22.69 21.72
N THR A 332 9.65 23.55 20.74
CA THR A 332 8.76 24.66 20.37
C THR A 332 7.45 24.16 19.76
N ARG A 333 7.40 22.89 19.33
CA ARG A 333 6.25 22.25 18.69
C ARG A 333 5.32 21.54 19.67
N ASP A 334 5.77 21.28 20.90
CA ASP A 334 5.01 20.55 21.92
C ASP A 334 3.61 21.13 22.15
N GLN A 335 3.47 22.46 22.01
CA GLN A 335 2.22 23.18 22.21
C GLN A 335 1.30 23.19 20.98
N THR A 336 1.83 22.87 19.79
CA THR A 336 1.13 23.03 18.51
C THR A 336 0.82 21.71 17.81
N ILE A 337 1.57 20.65 18.09
CA ILE A 337 1.27 19.31 17.59
C ILE A 337 0.05 18.71 18.29
N PHE A 338 -0.63 17.81 17.59
CA PHE A 338 -1.75 17.05 18.14
C PHE A 338 -1.52 15.57 17.85
N TYR A 339 -0.90 14.87 18.81
CA TYR A 339 -0.71 13.42 18.77
C TYR A 339 -1.62 12.77 19.80
N GLY A 340 -2.63 12.06 19.29
CA GLY A 340 -3.69 11.47 20.09
C GLY A 340 -3.69 9.95 20.03
N GLU A 341 -3.82 9.31 21.19
CA GLU A 341 -4.11 7.88 21.30
C GLU A 341 -5.43 7.68 22.05
N TYR A 342 -6.35 6.90 21.48
CA TYR A 342 -7.67 6.60 22.06
C TYR A 342 -7.95 5.09 22.00
N ASN A 343 -8.16 4.46 23.16
CA ASN A 343 -8.48 3.03 23.26
C ASN A 343 -7.60 2.09 22.41
N CYS A 344 -6.32 2.42 22.26
CA CYS A 344 -5.34 1.55 21.61
C CYS A 344 -4.97 0.39 22.54
N SER A 345 -4.57 -0.74 21.96
CA SER A 345 -4.25 -1.97 22.72
C SER A 345 -3.05 -2.70 22.13
N GLY A 346 -2.62 -3.79 22.77
CA GLY A 346 -1.43 -4.54 22.39
C GLY A 346 -0.15 -4.06 23.11
N PRO A 347 0.96 -4.79 22.97
CA PRO A 347 2.18 -4.55 23.75
C PRO A 347 2.85 -3.20 23.44
N GLY A 348 2.63 -2.61 22.27
CA GLY A 348 3.14 -1.28 21.91
C GLY A 348 2.30 -0.11 22.38
N ALA A 349 1.09 -0.35 22.92
CA ALA A 349 0.13 0.69 23.27
C ALA A 349 0.25 1.24 24.71
N ASN A 350 1.38 0.98 25.39
CA ASN A 350 1.58 1.50 26.74
C ASN A 350 1.79 3.02 26.73
N VAL A 351 0.76 3.75 27.13
CA VAL A 351 0.76 5.22 27.15
C VAL A 351 1.58 5.84 28.28
N ASN A 352 1.96 5.08 29.32
CA ASN A 352 2.60 5.63 30.52
C ASN A 352 4.05 6.10 30.30
N THR A 353 4.66 5.71 29.17
CA THR A 353 6.04 6.05 28.81
C THR A 353 6.13 6.96 27.59
N ARG A 354 4.99 7.46 27.10
CA ARG A 354 4.94 8.34 25.94
C ARG A 354 5.62 9.68 26.21
N ALA A 355 6.03 10.34 25.12
CA ALA A 355 6.51 11.71 25.21
C ALA A 355 5.45 12.63 25.88
N PRO A 356 5.86 13.64 26.68
CA PRO A 356 4.93 14.43 27.50
C PRO A 356 3.84 15.20 26.73
N TYR A 357 4.09 15.54 25.47
CA TYR A 357 3.16 16.25 24.59
C TYR A 357 2.06 15.35 23.98
N VAL A 358 2.12 14.04 24.20
CA VAL A 358 1.15 13.08 23.65
C VAL A 358 -0.14 13.13 24.46
N GLN A 359 -1.26 13.22 23.76
CA GLN A 359 -2.58 13.33 24.34
C GLN A 359 -3.23 11.95 24.48
N ARG A 360 -3.50 11.55 25.71
CA ARG A 360 -4.45 10.45 26.00
C ARG A 360 -5.86 11.00 25.87
N LEU A 361 -6.52 10.68 24.76
CA LEU A 361 -7.85 11.21 24.47
C LEU A 361 -8.92 10.50 25.31
N ASN A 362 -9.94 11.25 25.71
CA ASN A 362 -11.21 10.71 26.21
C ASN A 362 -12.26 10.65 25.09
N ASP A 363 -13.43 10.08 25.41
CA ASP A 363 -14.53 9.89 24.45
C ASP A 363 -14.93 11.18 23.73
N THR A 364 -15.09 12.28 24.47
CA THR A 364 -15.47 13.59 23.91
C THR A 364 -14.40 14.16 22.98
N GLN A 365 -13.12 14.03 23.35
CA GLN A 365 -12.00 14.49 22.53
C GLN A 365 -11.81 13.64 21.28
N ALA A 366 -12.05 12.33 21.37
CA ALA A 366 -11.89 11.41 20.26
C ALA A 366 -13.04 11.50 19.26
N PHE A 367 -14.29 11.69 19.73
CA PHE A 367 -15.53 11.62 18.94
C PHE A 367 -15.47 12.30 17.56
N PRO A 368 -14.94 13.54 17.40
CA PRO A 368 -14.90 14.21 16.10
C PRO A 368 -14.03 13.52 15.04
N PHE A 369 -13.14 12.61 15.45
CA PHE A 369 -12.17 11.93 14.58
C PHE A 369 -12.62 10.52 14.17
N LEU A 370 -13.59 9.92 14.87
CA LEU A 370 -13.85 8.47 14.77
C LEU A 370 -14.66 8.04 13.54
N SER A 371 -15.27 8.97 12.81
CA SER A 371 -16.15 8.68 11.68
C SER A 371 -15.69 9.36 10.39
N THR A 372 -16.32 8.97 9.28
CA THR A 372 -16.17 9.61 7.96
C THR A 372 -16.51 11.10 7.98
N SER A 373 -17.26 11.61 8.96
CA SER A 373 -17.49 13.04 9.12
C SER A 373 -16.18 13.82 9.36
N PHE A 374 -15.13 13.18 9.90
CA PHE A 374 -13.79 13.77 9.98
C PHE A 374 -13.23 14.15 8.61
N ILE A 375 -13.68 13.55 7.50
CA ILE A 375 -13.24 13.88 6.14
C ILE A 375 -14.39 14.45 5.29
N ASP A 376 -15.45 14.92 5.96
CA ASP A 376 -16.72 15.31 5.34
C ASP A 376 -17.28 14.22 4.40
N GLY A 377 -17.07 12.95 4.74
CA GLY A 377 -17.35 11.80 3.88
C GLY A 377 -18.81 11.69 3.45
N ASP A 378 -19.73 12.20 4.27
CA ASP A 378 -21.17 12.26 3.97
C ASP A 378 -21.48 13.11 2.71
N LEU A 379 -20.54 13.96 2.28
CA LEU A 379 -20.67 14.80 1.10
C LEU A 379 -20.15 14.17 -0.20
N TRP A 380 -19.33 13.11 -0.13
CA TRP A 380 -18.58 12.66 -1.31
C TRP A 380 -18.27 11.17 -1.40
N LEU A 381 -18.37 10.41 -0.31
CA LEU A 381 -18.29 8.96 -0.39
C LEU A 381 -19.58 8.42 -1.00
N GLU A 382 -19.45 7.55 -2.00
CA GLU A 382 -20.57 6.83 -2.57
C GLU A 382 -21.00 5.74 -1.55
N THR A 383 -22.25 5.80 -1.09
CA THR A 383 -22.87 4.85 -0.13
C THR A 383 -23.24 3.52 -0.77
#